data_AF-A0A3A8G744-F1
#
_entry.id   AF-A0A3A8G744-F1
#
_cell.length_a   1.000
_cell.length_b   1.000
_cell.length_c   1.000
_cell.angle_alpha   90.00
_cell.angle_beta   90.00
_cell.angle_gamma   90.00
#
_symmetry.space_group_name_H-M   'P 1'
#
loop_
_entity.id
_entity.type
_entity.pdbx_description
1 polymer ?
#
loop_
_entity_poly.entity_id
_entity_poly.type
_entity_poly.pdbx_seq_one_letter_code
_entity_poly.pdbx_strand_id
1 'polypeptide(L)'
;MKLQAVGMALVLALGLGGCSSLSSTVDGKNHIFTGKQSCPALLEMDRGQTLEVILDENPTTGYVWRLTKSPKLFKAEELYKLDQPKQSDPPIVGVGGQKTYRFTAQQAGDEVLHIQHARPWEKTSIDEWQCRVRIS
;
A
#
# COMPACT_ATOMS: atom_id res chain seq x y z
N MET A 1 42.01 -51.94 -10.46
CA MET A 1 41.81 -51.28 -9.14
C MET A 1 42.11 -49.79 -9.35
N LYS A 2 41.11 -49.02 -9.80
CA LYS A 2 40.45 -47.92 -9.04
C LYS A 2 41.42 -47.03 -8.25
N LEU A 3 41.64 -45.81 -8.73
CA LEU A 3 41.40 -44.58 -7.95
C LEU A 3 41.38 -43.37 -8.92
N GLN A 4 40.20 -42.80 -9.13
CA GLN A 4 40.05 -41.49 -9.78
C GLN A 4 40.06 -40.42 -8.69
N ALA A 5 40.90 -39.41 -8.84
CA ALA A 5 40.91 -38.24 -7.99
C ALA A 5 39.80 -37.29 -8.45
N VAL A 6 38.83 -37.08 -7.57
CA VAL A 6 37.74 -36.11 -7.70
C VAL A 6 38.29 -34.75 -7.27
N GLY A 7 38.44 -33.83 -8.22
CA GLY A 7 38.74 -32.42 -7.97
C GLY A 7 37.50 -31.58 -8.24
N MET A 8 36.64 -31.44 -7.23
CA MET A 8 35.44 -30.62 -7.23
C MET A 8 35.82 -29.15 -7.09
N ALA A 9 35.93 -28.43 -8.20
CA ALA A 9 36.06 -26.97 -8.19
C ALA A 9 34.65 -26.35 -8.30
N LEU A 10 34.13 -25.95 -7.15
CA LEU A 10 32.93 -25.12 -7.00
C LEU A 10 33.23 -23.73 -7.60
N VAL A 11 32.64 -23.39 -8.74
CA VAL A 11 32.58 -21.99 -9.20
C VAL A 11 31.23 -21.43 -8.74
N LEU A 12 31.28 -20.60 -7.70
CA LEU A 12 30.14 -19.85 -7.19
C LEU A 12 29.61 -18.90 -8.28
N ALA A 13 28.41 -19.18 -8.78
CA ALA A 13 27.65 -18.24 -9.57
C ALA A 13 27.12 -17.12 -8.66
N LEU A 14 27.77 -15.96 -8.66
CA LEU A 14 27.22 -14.71 -8.13
C LEU A 14 26.16 -14.19 -9.11
N GLY A 15 24.97 -14.78 -9.04
CA GLY A 15 23.77 -14.20 -9.62
C GLY A 15 23.27 -13.08 -8.72
N LEU A 16 23.70 -11.84 -8.97
CA LEU A 16 23.00 -10.66 -8.46
C LEU A 16 21.68 -10.53 -9.24
N GLY A 17 20.68 -11.31 -8.84
CA GLY A 17 19.30 -11.12 -9.25
C GLY A 17 18.81 -9.82 -8.61
N GLY A 18 18.95 -8.71 -9.33
CA GLY A 18 18.27 -7.46 -8.98
C GLY A 18 16.76 -7.70 -9.05
N CYS A 19 16.09 -7.72 -7.90
CA CYS A 19 14.64 -7.64 -7.87
C CYS A 19 14.23 -6.22 -8.28
N SER A 20 13.98 -6.03 -9.57
CA SER A 20 13.29 -4.85 -10.07
C SER A 20 11.89 -4.84 -9.49
N SER A 21 11.71 -4.11 -8.40
CA SER A 21 10.41 -3.91 -7.78
C SER A 21 9.59 -3.07 -8.76
N LEU A 22 8.55 -3.66 -9.37
CA LEU A 22 7.60 -2.95 -10.21
C LEU A 22 6.81 -1.98 -9.33
N SER A 23 7.32 -0.76 -9.17
CA SER A 23 6.59 0.35 -8.55
C SER A 23 5.66 0.92 -9.61
N SER A 24 4.35 0.76 -9.42
CA SER A 24 3.33 1.28 -10.32
C SER A 24 3.23 2.80 -10.18
N THR A 25 4.17 3.53 -10.77
CA THR A 25 4.10 5.00 -10.86
C THR A 25 3.52 5.40 -12.21
N VAL A 26 2.38 6.10 -12.23
CA VAL A 26 1.75 6.56 -13.47
C VAL A 26 2.58 7.67 -14.15
N ASP A 27 3.27 8.51 -13.36
CA ASP A 27 4.11 9.62 -13.86
C ASP A 27 5.43 9.80 -13.06
N GLY A 28 5.84 8.81 -12.27
CA GLY A 28 6.99 8.91 -11.35
C GLY A 28 6.81 9.84 -10.15
N LYS A 29 5.74 10.64 -10.12
CA LYS A 29 5.41 11.60 -9.05
C LYS A 29 4.23 11.18 -8.17
N ASN A 30 3.42 10.25 -8.66
CA ASN A 30 2.24 9.76 -7.96
C ASN A 30 2.34 8.23 -7.82
N HIS A 31 2.30 7.77 -6.58
CA HIS A 31 2.27 6.36 -6.23
C HIS A 31 0.83 5.97 -5.92
N ILE A 32 0.31 4.92 -6.55
CA ILE A 32 -1.06 4.47 -6.32
C ILE A 32 -1.03 3.01 -5.88
N PHE A 33 -1.63 2.74 -4.73
CA PHE A 33 -1.83 1.41 -4.19
C PHE A 33 -3.31 1.13 -4.00
N THR A 34 -3.69 -0.10 -4.25
CA THR A 34 -4.99 -0.66 -3.85
C THR A 34 -4.80 -1.54 -2.62
N GLY A 35 -5.87 -1.83 -1.88
CA GLY A 35 -5.80 -2.72 -0.70
C GLY A 35 -5.24 -4.12 -0.99
N LYS A 36 -5.23 -4.55 -2.25
CA LYS A 36 -4.67 -5.84 -2.70
C LYS A 36 -3.16 -5.79 -2.95
N GLN A 37 -2.57 -4.60 -2.97
CA GLN A 37 -1.15 -4.39 -3.26
C GLN A 37 -0.38 -4.09 -1.96
N SER A 38 0.72 -4.81 -1.75
CA SER A 38 1.65 -4.50 -0.67
C SER A 38 2.53 -3.31 -1.04
N CYS A 39 2.76 -2.42 -0.07
CA CYS A 39 3.83 -1.42 -0.20
C CYS A 39 5.20 -2.11 -0.20
N PRO A 40 6.19 -1.59 -0.94
CA PRO A 40 7.58 -2.07 -0.84
C PRO A 40 8.11 -1.96 0.59
N ALA A 41 9.22 -2.66 0.87
CA ALA A 41 9.87 -2.61 2.18
C ALA A 41 10.26 -1.17 2.62
N LEU A 42 10.58 -0.33 1.64
CA LEU A 42 10.77 1.10 1.79
C LEU A 42 10.31 1.79 0.51
N LEU A 43 9.39 2.73 0.62
CA LEU A 43 8.98 3.61 -0.46
C LEU A 43 9.78 4.92 -0.36
N GLU A 44 10.61 5.19 -1.36
CA GLU A 44 11.33 6.46 -1.46
C GLU A 44 10.45 7.47 -2.21
N MET A 45 10.32 8.68 -1.67
CA MET A 45 9.55 9.79 -2.23
C MET A 45 10.31 11.10 -2.12
N ASP A 46 9.97 12.06 -2.97
CA ASP A 46 10.41 13.45 -2.86
C ASP A 46 9.28 14.35 -2.30
N ARG A 47 9.65 15.48 -1.70
CA ARG A 47 8.68 16.51 -1.32
C ARG A 47 7.79 16.93 -2.50
N GLY A 48 6.49 17.02 -2.26
CA GLY A 48 5.48 17.35 -3.26
C GLY A 48 4.94 16.16 -4.04
N GLN A 49 5.56 14.99 -3.96
CA GLN A 49 4.99 13.76 -4.50
C GLN A 49 3.77 13.31 -3.70
N THR A 50 2.93 12.52 -4.36
CA THR A 50 1.70 12.00 -3.79
C THR A 50 1.68 10.48 -3.72
N LEU A 51 1.04 9.99 -2.67
CA LEU A 51 0.76 8.58 -2.45
C LEU A 51 -0.75 8.44 -2.24
N GLU A 52 -1.41 7.69 -3.11
CA GLU A 52 -2.82 7.35 -3.01
C GLU A 52 -3.00 5.89 -2.62
N VAL A 53 -3.88 5.65 -1.66
CA VAL A 53 -4.25 4.32 -1.20
C VAL A 53 -5.76 4.16 -1.33
N ILE A 54 -6.18 3.23 -2.19
CA ILE A 54 -7.58 2.98 -2.53
C ILE A 54 -8.00 1.66 -1.87
N LEU A 55 -8.95 1.74 -0.94
CA LEU A 55 -9.35 0.64 -0.09
C LEU A 55 -10.85 0.40 -0.26
N ASP A 56 -11.22 -0.84 -0.57
CA ASP A 56 -12.63 -1.24 -0.62
C ASP A 56 -13.22 -1.12 0.80
N GLU A 57 -14.35 -0.44 0.92
CA GLU A 57 -15.01 -0.16 2.20
C GLU A 57 -16.54 -0.28 2.04
N ASN A 58 -17.20 -0.98 2.96
CA ASN A 58 -18.66 -0.96 3.04
C ASN A 58 -19.11 -0.47 4.43
N PRO A 59 -19.35 0.84 4.59
CA PRO A 59 -19.71 1.45 5.86
C PRO A 59 -21.01 0.87 6.47
N THR A 60 -21.88 0.28 5.65
CA THR A 60 -23.14 -0.33 6.14
C THR A 60 -22.91 -1.56 7.03
N THR A 61 -21.72 -2.16 6.95
CA THR A 61 -21.28 -3.26 7.83
C THR A 61 -20.71 -2.79 9.17
N GLY A 62 -20.47 -1.47 9.31
CA GLY A 62 -19.79 -0.82 10.43
C GLY A 62 -18.26 -0.87 10.37
N TYR A 63 -17.67 -1.61 9.42
CA TYR A 63 -16.22 -1.62 9.23
C TYR A 63 -15.78 -0.41 8.40
N VAL A 64 -14.77 0.29 8.90
CA VAL A 64 -14.20 1.48 8.25
C VAL A 64 -12.68 1.43 8.30
N TRP A 65 -12.03 1.95 7.27
CA TRP A 65 -10.60 2.19 7.26
C TRP A 65 -10.30 3.49 8.01
N ARG A 66 -9.31 3.47 8.90
CA ARG A 66 -8.86 4.66 9.64
C ARG A 66 -7.36 4.70 9.80
N LEU A 67 -6.79 5.90 9.72
CA LEU A 67 -5.41 6.13 10.13
C LEU A 67 -5.26 5.83 11.62
N THR A 68 -4.23 5.06 11.98
CA THR A 68 -3.94 4.77 13.40
C THR A 68 -3.36 5.99 14.13
N LYS A 69 -2.67 6.85 13.39
CA LYS A 69 -2.11 8.13 13.84
C LYS A 69 -2.17 9.14 12.71
N SER A 70 -2.32 10.42 13.04
CA SER A 70 -2.16 11.49 12.05
C SER A 70 -0.71 11.53 11.56
N PRO A 71 -0.46 11.49 10.24
CA PRO A 71 0.89 11.58 9.71
C PRO A 71 1.47 12.97 9.96
N LYS A 72 2.78 13.04 10.19
CA LYS A 72 3.51 14.27 10.51
C LYS A 72 4.22 14.86 9.30
N LEU A 73 4.70 14.01 8.39
CA LEU A 73 5.46 14.42 7.21
C LEU A 73 4.57 14.65 5.97
N PHE A 74 3.28 14.28 6.06
CA PHE A 74 2.32 14.35 4.98
C PHE A 74 1.13 15.24 5.31
N LYS A 75 0.60 15.90 4.29
CA LYS A 75 -0.81 16.32 4.29
C LYS A 75 -1.65 15.11 3.88
N ALA A 76 -2.58 14.68 4.73
CA ALA A 76 -3.51 13.60 4.42
C ALA A 76 -4.89 14.13 4.07
N GLU A 77 -5.47 13.61 3.01
CA GLU A 77 -6.84 13.89 2.57
C GLU A 77 -7.59 12.57 2.38
N GLU A 78 -8.85 12.51 2.82
CA GLU A 78 -9.69 11.31 2.75
C GLU A 78 -10.90 11.58 1.86
N LEU A 79 -11.25 10.62 1.01
CA LEU A 79 -12.43 10.66 0.16
C LEU A 79 -13.10 9.29 0.12
N TYR A 80 -14.38 9.22 0.47
CA TYR A 80 -15.19 8.03 0.28
C TYR A 80 -16.09 8.20 -0.96
N LYS A 81 -16.05 7.23 -1.87
CA LYS A 81 -16.92 7.17 -3.06
C LYS A 81 -17.74 5.90 -3.01
N LEU A 82 -19.06 6.04 -3.09
CA LEU A 82 -19.96 4.90 -3.22
C LEU A 82 -19.77 4.25 -4.60
N ASP A 83 -19.82 2.93 -4.66
CA ASP A 83 -19.88 2.23 -5.94
C ASP A 83 -21.20 2.59 -6.61
N GLN A 84 -21.13 3.11 -7.83
CA GLN A 84 -22.33 3.48 -8.57
C GLN A 84 -22.91 2.22 -9.22
N PRO A 85 -24.17 1.85 -8.92
CA PRO A 85 -24.87 0.84 -9.71
C PRO A 85 -25.01 1.35 -11.15
N LYS A 86 -25.12 0.44 -12.13
CA LYS A 86 -25.37 0.88 -13.52
C LYS A 86 -26.71 1.60 -13.56
N GLN A 87 -26.85 2.58 -14.44
CA GLN A 87 -28.07 3.40 -14.54
C GLN A 87 -29.36 2.58 -14.83
N SER A 88 -29.20 1.35 -15.33
CA SER A 88 -30.29 0.37 -15.55
C SER A 88 -30.68 -0.45 -14.32
N ASP A 89 -29.89 -0.41 -13.26
CA ASP A 89 -30.08 -1.27 -12.09
C ASP A 89 -31.05 -0.60 -11.10
N PRO A 90 -31.94 -1.36 -10.44
CA PRO A 90 -32.78 -0.83 -9.38
C PRO A 90 -31.90 -0.29 -8.23
N PRO A 91 -32.38 0.68 -7.43
CA PRO A 91 -31.64 1.16 -6.27
C PRO A 91 -31.31 0.00 -5.31
N ILE A 92 -30.03 -0.22 -5.04
CA ILE A 92 -29.55 -1.26 -4.11
C ILE A 92 -29.20 -0.59 -2.79
N VAL A 93 -29.71 -1.14 -1.68
CA VAL A 93 -29.33 -0.74 -0.32
C VAL A 93 -28.09 -1.54 0.11
N GLY A 94 -27.20 -0.94 0.90
CA GLY A 94 -26.01 -1.64 1.40
C GLY A 94 -24.83 -1.70 0.43
N VAL A 95 -24.87 -0.92 -0.67
CA VAL A 95 -23.77 -0.83 -1.62
C VAL A 95 -22.53 -0.29 -0.91
N GLY A 96 -21.41 -0.97 -1.10
CA GLY A 96 -20.11 -0.52 -0.62
C GLY A 96 -19.56 0.61 -1.49
N GLY A 97 -18.26 0.83 -1.35
CA GLY A 97 -17.55 1.82 -2.11
C GLY A 97 -16.06 1.71 -1.87
N GLN A 98 -15.36 2.78 -2.17
CA GLN A 98 -13.93 2.90 -1.99
C GLN A 98 -13.61 4.09 -1.12
N LYS A 99 -12.77 3.87 -0.11
CA LYS A 99 -12.13 4.92 0.66
C LYS A 99 -10.73 5.16 0.09
N THR A 100 -10.48 6.38 -0.35
CA THR A 100 -9.19 6.82 -0.87
C THR A 100 -8.51 7.73 0.15
N TYR A 101 -7.28 7.38 0.52
CA TYR A 101 -6.37 8.27 1.22
C TYR A 101 -5.39 8.87 0.22
N ARG A 102 -5.28 10.19 0.18
CA ARG A 102 -4.27 10.91 -0.61
C ARG A 102 -3.30 11.60 0.33
N PHE A 103 -2.05 11.15 0.33
CA PHE A 103 -0.96 11.71 1.11
C PHE A 103 -0.08 12.56 0.20
N THR A 104 0.15 13.82 0.55
CA THR A 104 1.11 14.70 -0.14
C THR A 104 2.32 14.91 0.76
N ALA A 105 3.51 14.51 0.29
CA ALA A 105 4.75 14.65 1.04
C ALA A 105 5.11 16.13 1.25
N GLN A 106 5.24 16.58 2.50
CA GLN A 106 5.51 17.99 2.84
C GLN A 106 6.92 18.20 3.38
N GLN A 107 7.39 17.28 4.22
CA GLN A 107 8.64 17.39 4.95
C GLN A 107 9.51 16.14 4.74
N ALA A 108 10.82 16.33 4.65
CA ALA A 108 11.77 15.24 4.55
C ALA A 108 11.86 14.46 5.87
N GLY A 109 12.14 13.15 5.78
CA GLY A 109 12.25 12.25 6.92
C GLY A 109 11.63 10.88 6.65
N ASP A 110 11.66 10.03 7.68
CA ASP A 110 11.10 8.69 7.63
C ASP A 110 9.79 8.62 8.44
N GLU A 111 8.74 8.06 7.86
CA GLU A 111 7.46 7.84 8.53
C GLU A 111 6.80 6.53 8.08
N VAL A 112 6.03 5.91 8.97
CA VAL A 112 5.20 4.74 8.64
C VAL A 112 3.75 5.17 8.60
N LEU A 113 3.15 5.04 7.42
CA LEU A 113 1.71 5.19 7.24
C LEU A 113 1.04 3.87 7.62
N HIS A 114 0.01 3.93 8.46
CA HIS A 114 -0.71 2.75 8.94
C HIS A 114 -2.20 3.03 8.99
N ILE A 115 -2.94 2.24 8.22
CA ILE A 115 -4.40 2.32 8.07
C ILE A 115 -4.97 0.97 8.52
N GLN A 116 -5.96 1.00 9.41
CA GLN A 116 -6.62 -0.19 9.94
C GLN A 116 -8.07 -0.25 9.51
N HIS A 117 -8.53 -1.45 9.14
CA HIS A 117 -9.92 -1.76 8.86
C HIS A 117 -10.55 -2.39 10.10
N ALA A 118 -11.39 -1.64 10.80
CA ALA A 118 -12.02 -2.08 12.03
C ALA A 118 -13.33 -1.34 12.26
N ARG A 119 -14.18 -1.89 13.13
CA ARG A 119 -15.24 -1.08 13.73
C ARG A 119 -14.64 -0.14 14.77
N PRO A 120 -15.14 1.11 14.91
CA PRO A 120 -14.58 2.08 15.84
C PRO A 120 -14.51 1.62 17.31
N TRP A 121 -15.39 0.70 17.71
CA TRP A 121 -15.47 0.15 19.07
C TRP A 121 -14.70 -1.18 19.25
N GLU A 122 -14.17 -1.77 18.17
CA GLU A 122 -13.38 -3.00 18.24
C GLU A 122 -11.90 -2.69 18.47
N LYS A 123 -11.22 -3.56 19.22
CA LYS A 123 -9.78 -3.43 19.51
C LYS A 123 -8.90 -4.06 18.43
N THR A 124 -9.47 -4.96 17.64
CA THR A 124 -8.75 -5.77 16.65
C THR A 124 -9.20 -5.37 15.26
N SER A 125 -8.25 -5.08 14.40
CA SER A 125 -8.44 -4.88 12.97
C SER A 125 -8.65 -6.22 12.27
N ILE A 126 -9.52 -6.22 11.26
CA ILE A 126 -9.70 -7.38 10.37
C ILE A 126 -8.77 -7.32 9.17
N ASP A 127 -8.25 -6.14 8.87
CA ASP A 127 -7.29 -5.90 7.80
C ASP A 127 -6.48 -4.63 8.09
N GLU A 128 -5.27 -4.53 7.52
CA GLU A 128 -4.37 -3.41 7.70
C GLU A 128 -3.56 -3.12 6.43
N TRP A 129 -3.35 -1.84 6.17
CA TRP A 129 -2.41 -1.39 5.16
C TRP A 129 -1.30 -0.57 5.82
N GLN A 130 -0.05 -0.94 5.56
CA GLN A 130 1.13 -0.30 6.12
C GLN A 130 2.15 0.00 5.04
N CYS A 131 2.81 1.15 5.15
CA CYS A 131 3.85 1.54 4.22
C CYS A 131 4.92 2.38 4.93
N ARG A 132 6.16 1.90 4.89
CA ARG A 132 7.31 2.67 5.36
C ARG A 132 7.77 3.58 4.23
N VAL A 133 7.76 4.89 4.49
CA VAL A 133 8.10 5.90 3.50
C VAL A 133 9.29 6.72 3.99
N ARG A 134 10.23 6.99 3.07
CA ARG A 134 11.30 7.96 3.25
C ARG A 134 11.11 9.09 2.26
N ILE A 135 11.05 10.32 2.78
CA ILE A 135 10.94 11.54 1.98
C ILE A 135 12.30 12.23 1.96
N SER A 136 12.80 12.51 0.75
CA SER A 136 14.02 13.29 0.50
C SER A 136 13.73 14.78 0.29
#